data_AF-A0AA43EAW0-F1
#
_entry.id   AF-A0AA43EAW0-F1
#
_cell.length_a   1.000
_cell.length_b   1.000
_cell.length_c   1.000
_cell.angle_alpha   90.00
_cell.angle_beta   90.00
_cell.angle_gamma   90.00
#
_symmetry.space_group_name_H-M   'P 1'
#
loop_
_entity.id
_entity.type
_entity.pdbx_description
1 polymer ?
#
loop_
_entity_poly.entity_id
_entity_poly.type
_entity_poly.pdbx_seq_one_letter_code
_entity_poly.pdbx_strand_id
1 'polypeptide(L)'
;MSRTRRTLVAICSACAIAVLWVAVAPAGPAEFARYQQQELNYGAVTLRVAAVIEYQYALDAIERGERDNAATHLQNALQLRPRFADAHFTLARVRAREMNPEAVYHFVQGVVIAATTFESQRFLAINSVVTLALVLILASGIVWIALAVRYFPFIAHSVAEMFKERFDAVGPRMTALLVILTPFALFPGFATAAAMVMLLTWPFMQRRERVMSMVIMASFAALAWFAPVMDRYSTVADPNSLVSLIARANDSPADEALTRALANARAEGLEAERQAALGLLATRAGDTENAAAHFLRSISIKPGVAISYINLGNVYYLNGQYVKALEGYRKAEQADSTDAVAQYNLAQAYIKTLLMSESSRALNRASQLNVEGVIGSIARPARDRMPIYPRPYSSGDLWHMAGIEGRHHNPALLTSVIASVTGQSARISFWIAAVSLVLVVGVQRLTRPGKLAFQCANCGDLTCDGCCQDARGSVICQTCNDAVVGVSSDKVLDALLRQRRQSVVIKRRRSTRWLTIWVPGLRHIFFGRFARGFFIATVFSFSALMLWTRGYLVPDWNSLSTPTPLWKWIVPGLGVAISYWVALTANQRYEVRNTRIGTSRPRNNEPESNKASA
;
A
#
# COMPACT_ATOMS: atom_id res chain seq x y z
N MET A 1 12.42 1.61 28.39
CA MET A 1 12.82 2.27 27.12
C MET A 1 14.00 1.59 26.39
N SER A 2 14.24 0.27 26.54
CA SER A 2 15.44 -0.40 25.99
C SER A 2 15.21 -1.68 25.17
N ARG A 3 13.97 -2.03 24.80
CA ARG A 3 13.69 -3.14 23.85
C ARG A 3 13.22 -2.68 22.46
N THR A 4 12.55 -1.54 22.36
CA THR A 4 12.03 -0.98 21.09
C THR A 4 13.06 -0.25 20.24
N ARG A 5 14.21 0.16 20.80
CA ARG A 5 15.31 0.74 19.99
C ARG A 5 16.15 -0.32 19.28
N ARG A 6 16.20 -1.56 19.75
CA ARG A 6 16.96 -2.63 19.08
C ARG A 6 16.29 -3.14 17.80
N THR A 7 14.96 -3.05 17.69
CA THR A 7 14.25 -3.44 16.46
C THR A 7 14.36 -2.39 15.36
N LEU A 8 14.41 -1.09 15.69
CA LEU A 8 14.57 -0.03 14.68
C LEU A 8 16.04 0.23 14.28
N VAL A 9 16.99 0.04 15.19
CA VAL A 9 18.42 0.07 14.82
C VAL A 9 18.81 -1.20 14.05
N ALA A 10 18.13 -2.34 14.25
CA ALA A 10 18.30 -3.49 13.36
C ALA A 10 17.79 -3.23 11.92
N ILE A 11 16.84 -2.32 11.73
CA ILE A 11 16.32 -1.94 10.39
C ILE A 11 17.26 -0.94 9.68
N CYS A 12 18.04 -0.14 10.41
CA CYS A 12 19.01 0.79 9.81
C CYS A 12 20.48 0.28 9.79
N SER A 13 20.82 -0.73 10.61
CA SER A 13 22.18 -1.29 10.67
C SER A 13 22.33 -2.63 9.96
N ALA A 14 21.24 -3.27 9.52
CA ALA A 14 21.29 -4.41 8.59
C ALA A 14 21.50 -3.97 7.11
N CYS A 15 21.90 -2.72 6.88
CA CYS A 15 22.50 -2.25 5.62
C CYS A 15 23.96 -2.70 5.44
N ALA A 16 24.53 -3.48 6.36
CA ALA A 16 25.74 -4.26 6.08
C ALA A 16 25.33 -5.53 5.34
N ILE A 17 25.55 -5.49 4.03
CA ILE A 17 25.51 -6.60 3.09
C ILE A 17 26.39 -7.73 3.63
N ALA A 18 25.78 -8.66 4.35
CA ALA A 18 26.18 -10.06 4.32
C ALA A 18 24.99 -10.82 3.72
N VAL A 19 24.63 -10.45 2.48
CA VAL A 19 24.20 -11.47 1.54
C VAL A 19 25.41 -12.40 1.48
N LEU A 20 25.34 -13.51 2.21
CA LEU A 20 26.10 -14.68 1.84
C LEU A 20 25.70 -14.97 0.40
N TRP A 21 26.43 -14.36 -0.54
CA TRP A 21 26.88 -15.06 -1.72
C TRP A 21 27.68 -16.23 -1.17
N VAL A 22 26.97 -17.26 -0.67
CA VAL A 22 27.46 -18.59 -0.95
C VAL A 22 27.40 -18.59 -2.46
N ALA A 23 28.56 -18.33 -3.09
CA ALA A 23 28.85 -18.90 -4.38
C ALA A 23 28.68 -20.39 -4.13
N VAL A 24 27.44 -20.87 -4.28
CA VAL A 24 27.16 -22.28 -4.39
C VAL A 24 27.92 -22.61 -5.65
N ALA A 25 29.10 -23.20 -5.49
CA ALA A 25 29.81 -23.81 -6.60
C ALA A 25 28.73 -24.60 -7.33
N PRO A 26 28.49 -24.35 -8.63
CA PRO A 26 27.38 -24.97 -9.33
C PRO A 26 27.51 -26.46 -9.09
N ALA A 27 26.56 -27.03 -8.34
CA ALA A 27 26.54 -28.44 -8.06
C ALA A 27 26.65 -29.14 -9.41
N GLY A 28 27.60 -30.07 -9.54
CA GLY A 28 27.75 -30.79 -10.81
C GLY A 28 26.41 -31.44 -11.18
N PRO A 29 26.12 -31.70 -12.46
CA PRO A 29 24.82 -32.24 -12.90
C PRO A 29 24.37 -33.49 -12.11
N ALA A 30 25.33 -34.31 -11.68
CA ALA A 30 25.10 -35.49 -10.85
C ALA A 30 24.69 -35.16 -9.39
N GLU A 31 25.27 -34.13 -8.79
CA GLU A 31 24.96 -33.69 -7.43
C GLU A 31 23.58 -32.99 -7.38
N PHE A 32 23.27 -32.20 -8.41
CA PHE A 32 21.94 -31.62 -8.61
C PHE A 32 20.85 -32.69 -8.77
N ALA A 33 21.09 -33.71 -9.60
CA ALA A 33 20.15 -34.82 -9.78
C ALA A 33 19.95 -35.62 -8.49
N ARG A 34 21.01 -35.84 -7.69
CA ARG A 34 20.90 -36.47 -6.37
C ARG A 34 20.04 -35.65 -5.42
N TYR A 35 20.23 -34.33 -5.39
CA TYR A 35 19.43 -33.44 -4.55
C TYR A 35 17.95 -33.44 -4.95
N GLN A 36 17.65 -33.34 -6.27
CA GLN A 36 16.28 -33.45 -6.76
C GLN A 36 15.62 -34.77 -6.36
N GLN A 37 16.34 -35.88 -6.52
CA GLN A 37 15.85 -37.20 -6.15
C GLN A 37 15.59 -37.29 -4.65
N GLN A 38 16.46 -36.68 -3.83
CA GLN A 38 16.30 -36.61 -2.38
C GLN A 38 15.04 -35.81 -2.00
N GLU A 39 14.80 -34.63 -2.58
CA GLU A 39 13.57 -33.85 -2.34
C GLU A 39 12.31 -34.66 -2.71
N LEU A 40 12.34 -35.36 -3.85
CA LEU A 40 11.23 -36.22 -4.27
C LEU A 40 10.98 -37.39 -3.32
N ASN A 41 12.05 -38.01 -2.81
CA ASN A 41 11.93 -39.08 -1.82
C ASN A 41 11.32 -38.57 -0.51
N TYR A 42 11.56 -37.31 -0.16
CA TYR A 42 10.94 -36.60 0.97
C TYR A 42 9.59 -35.95 0.64
N GLY A 43 8.89 -36.45 -0.39
CA GLY A 43 7.52 -36.03 -0.70
C GLY A 43 7.36 -34.57 -1.14
N ALA A 44 8.40 -33.96 -1.70
CA ALA A 44 8.31 -32.61 -2.25
C ALA A 44 7.20 -32.50 -3.29
N VAL A 45 6.30 -31.53 -3.11
CA VAL A 45 5.25 -31.19 -4.09
C VAL A 45 5.79 -30.25 -5.16
N THR A 46 6.75 -29.40 -4.79
CA THR A 46 7.51 -28.54 -5.70
C THR A 46 9.00 -28.65 -5.40
N LEU A 47 9.85 -28.65 -6.43
CA LEU A 47 11.30 -28.70 -6.26
C LEU A 47 11.87 -27.28 -6.29
N ARG A 48 11.71 -26.57 -5.17
CA ARG A 48 11.95 -25.11 -5.11
C ARG A 48 13.38 -24.74 -5.46
N VAL A 49 14.36 -25.40 -4.86
CA VAL A 49 15.79 -25.09 -5.08
C VAL A 49 16.17 -25.41 -6.53
N ALA A 50 15.72 -26.56 -7.02
CA ALA A 50 15.99 -26.97 -8.40
C ALA A 50 15.41 -26.00 -9.44
N ALA A 51 14.16 -25.55 -9.23
CA ALA A 51 13.54 -24.57 -10.11
C ALA A 51 14.27 -23.22 -10.09
N VAL A 52 14.81 -22.81 -8.94
CA VAL A 52 15.60 -21.57 -8.81
C VAL A 52 16.93 -21.67 -9.55
N ILE A 53 17.61 -22.81 -9.49
CA ILE A 53 18.85 -23.04 -10.21
C ILE A 53 18.62 -22.98 -11.73
N GLU A 54 17.59 -23.68 -12.24
CA GLU A 54 17.18 -23.58 -13.65
C GLU A 54 16.86 -22.14 -14.05
N TYR A 55 16.15 -21.41 -13.18
CA TYR A 55 15.87 -20.00 -13.42
C TYR A 55 17.13 -19.14 -13.48
N GLN A 56 18.14 -19.41 -12.65
CA GLN A 56 19.43 -18.70 -12.69
C GLN A 56 20.19 -18.99 -13.99
N TYR A 57 20.23 -20.25 -14.44
CA TYR A 57 20.83 -20.59 -15.75
C TYR A 57 20.11 -19.89 -16.90
N ALA A 58 18.79 -19.74 -16.83
CA ALA A 58 18.04 -18.98 -17.82
C ALA A 58 18.45 -17.50 -17.85
N LEU A 59 18.67 -16.87 -16.68
CA LEU A 59 19.09 -15.47 -16.62
C LEU A 59 20.49 -15.28 -17.22
N ASP A 60 21.42 -16.19 -16.93
CA ASP A 60 22.77 -16.18 -17.50
C ASP A 60 22.74 -16.37 -19.04
N ALA A 61 21.91 -17.30 -19.53
CA ALA A 61 21.71 -17.48 -20.97
C ALA A 61 21.10 -16.22 -21.63
N ILE A 62 20.20 -15.49 -20.97
CA ILE A 62 19.66 -14.21 -21.46
C ILE A 62 20.78 -13.17 -21.58
N GLU A 63 21.68 -13.10 -20.61
CA GLU A 63 22.83 -12.18 -20.64
C GLU A 63 23.80 -12.50 -21.78
N ARG A 64 24.00 -13.79 -22.08
CA ARG A 64 24.76 -14.28 -23.24
C ARG A 64 24.03 -14.15 -24.58
N GLY A 65 22.76 -13.76 -24.57
CA GLY A 65 21.93 -13.64 -25.78
C GLY A 65 21.39 -14.97 -26.33
N GLU A 66 21.58 -16.08 -25.60
CA GLU A 66 21.16 -17.44 -25.94
C GLU A 66 19.67 -17.66 -25.59
N ARG A 67 18.76 -17.11 -26.40
CA ARG A 67 17.32 -17.07 -26.08
C ARG A 67 16.64 -18.44 -26.01
N ASP A 68 16.99 -19.36 -26.91
CA ASP A 68 16.41 -20.71 -26.92
C ASP A 68 16.85 -21.53 -25.71
N ASN A 69 18.12 -21.42 -25.31
CA ASN A 69 18.64 -22.01 -24.08
C ASN A 69 17.94 -21.43 -22.86
N ALA A 70 17.77 -20.10 -22.81
CA ALA A 70 17.02 -19.45 -21.74
C ALA A 70 15.57 -19.93 -21.66
N ALA A 71 14.88 -20.04 -22.80
CA ALA A 71 13.51 -20.54 -22.84
C ALA A 71 13.41 -21.99 -22.34
N THR A 72 14.38 -22.84 -22.69
CA THR A 72 14.46 -24.24 -22.24
C THR A 72 14.62 -24.31 -20.72
N HIS A 73 15.58 -23.57 -20.16
CA HIS A 73 15.79 -23.49 -18.71
C HIS A 73 14.54 -22.94 -17.97
N LEU A 74 13.85 -21.95 -18.53
CA LEU A 74 12.60 -21.43 -17.96
C LEU A 74 11.48 -22.48 -17.98
N GLN A 75 11.34 -23.23 -19.07
CA GLN A 75 10.38 -24.33 -19.16
C GLN A 75 10.70 -25.43 -18.14
N ASN A 76 11.98 -25.79 -17.96
CA ASN A 76 12.41 -26.73 -16.93
C ASN A 76 12.06 -26.22 -15.52
N ALA A 77 12.35 -24.96 -15.23
CA ALA A 77 11.98 -24.32 -13.96
C ALA A 77 10.46 -24.41 -13.70
N LEU A 78 9.63 -24.21 -14.73
CA LEU A 78 8.17 -24.33 -14.63
C LEU A 78 7.68 -25.77 -14.47
N GLN A 79 8.39 -26.77 -15.00
CA GLN A 79 8.08 -28.18 -14.74
C GLN A 79 8.38 -28.58 -13.29
N LEU A 80 9.40 -27.96 -12.68
CA LEU A 80 9.82 -28.19 -11.29
C LEU A 80 9.01 -27.36 -10.29
N ARG A 81 8.54 -26.18 -10.70
CA ARG A 81 7.70 -25.28 -9.91
C ARG A 81 6.68 -24.58 -10.82
N PRO A 82 5.50 -25.19 -11.06
CA PRO A 82 4.49 -24.62 -11.95
C PRO A 82 3.99 -23.24 -11.53
N ARG A 83 3.94 -22.97 -10.22
CA ARG A 83 3.52 -21.67 -9.67
C ARG A 83 4.68 -20.68 -9.50
N PHE A 84 5.63 -20.65 -10.44
CA PHE A 84 6.77 -19.73 -10.42
C PHE A 84 6.49 -18.49 -11.28
N ALA A 85 5.92 -17.45 -10.66
CA ALA A 85 5.54 -16.21 -11.35
C ALA A 85 6.71 -15.54 -12.10
N ASP A 86 7.90 -15.46 -11.51
CA ASP A 86 9.05 -14.81 -12.16
C ASP A 86 9.52 -15.56 -13.42
N ALA A 87 9.48 -16.90 -13.40
CA ALA A 87 9.80 -17.71 -14.56
C ALA A 87 8.77 -17.48 -15.69
N HIS A 88 7.49 -17.37 -15.36
CA HIS A 88 6.43 -17.01 -16.32
C HIS A 88 6.63 -15.62 -16.94
N PHE A 89 6.89 -14.58 -16.13
CA PHE A 89 7.13 -13.23 -16.66
C PHE A 89 8.40 -13.16 -17.50
N THR A 90 9.45 -13.87 -17.09
CA THR A 90 10.71 -13.90 -17.83
C THR A 90 10.55 -14.64 -19.16
N LEU A 91 9.84 -15.77 -19.17
CA LEU A 91 9.56 -16.53 -20.39
C LEU A 91 8.66 -15.74 -21.34
N ALA A 92 7.64 -15.07 -20.81
CA ALA A 92 6.81 -14.15 -21.58
C ALA A 92 7.65 -13.07 -22.27
N ARG A 93 8.62 -12.49 -21.56
CA ARG A 93 9.53 -11.47 -22.12
C ARG A 93 10.45 -12.02 -23.21
N VAL A 94 10.99 -13.23 -23.02
CA VAL A 94 11.84 -13.89 -24.03
C VAL A 94 11.02 -14.17 -25.29
N ARG A 95 9.85 -14.82 -25.15
CA ARG A 95 8.94 -15.12 -26.26
C ARG A 95 8.36 -13.89 -26.94
N ALA A 96 8.11 -12.81 -26.21
CA ALA A 96 7.61 -11.55 -26.79
C ALA A 96 8.63 -10.94 -27.76
N ARG A 97 9.93 -11.03 -27.47
CA ARG A 97 10.99 -10.57 -28.37
C ARG A 97 11.10 -11.39 -29.65
N GLU A 98 10.59 -12.62 -29.62
CA GLU A 98 10.49 -13.52 -30.77
C GLU A 98 9.15 -13.37 -31.52
N MET A 99 8.27 -12.45 -31.08
CA MET A 99 6.90 -12.31 -31.59
C MET A 99 6.07 -13.61 -31.47
N ASN A 100 6.39 -14.47 -30.50
CA ASN A 100 5.70 -15.71 -30.27
C ASN A 100 4.41 -15.47 -29.43
N PRO A 101 3.23 -15.95 -29.87
CA PRO A 101 1.95 -15.76 -29.15
C PRO A 101 1.92 -16.39 -27.75
N GLU A 102 2.75 -17.40 -27.47
CA GLU A 102 2.91 -17.98 -26.13
C GLU A 102 3.32 -16.95 -25.07
N ALA A 103 3.91 -15.82 -25.48
CA ALA A 103 4.22 -14.71 -24.60
C ALA A 103 2.99 -14.22 -23.82
N VAL A 104 1.83 -14.15 -24.47
CA VAL A 104 0.57 -13.71 -23.85
C VAL A 104 0.12 -14.74 -22.83
N TYR A 105 0.17 -16.02 -23.17
CA TYR A 105 -0.18 -17.10 -22.25
C TYR A 105 0.66 -17.04 -20.97
N HIS A 106 1.99 -16.99 -21.08
CA HIS A 106 2.86 -16.95 -19.91
C HIS A 106 2.73 -15.64 -19.12
N PHE A 107 2.45 -14.52 -19.78
CA PHE A 107 2.16 -13.27 -19.07
C PHE A 107 0.88 -13.38 -18.24
N VAL A 108 -0.19 -13.89 -18.83
CA VAL A 108 -1.47 -14.10 -18.13
C VAL A 108 -1.31 -15.08 -16.97
N GLN A 109 -0.60 -16.20 -17.18
CA GLN A 109 -0.31 -17.15 -16.10
C GLN A 109 0.51 -16.51 -14.98
N GLY A 110 1.53 -15.70 -15.32
CA GLY A 110 2.30 -14.93 -14.33
C GLY A 110 1.41 -14.02 -13.48
N VAL A 111 0.46 -13.31 -14.10
CA VAL A 111 -0.52 -12.46 -13.41
C VAL A 111 -1.46 -13.29 -12.54
N VAL A 112 -2.02 -14.38 -13.06
CA VAL A 112 -2.94 -15.26 -12.31
C VAL A 112 -2.23 -15.86 -11.10
N ILE A 113 -1.01 -16.35 -11.25
CA ILE A 113 -0.21 -16.90 -10.16
C ILE A 113 0.08 -15.80 -9.13
N ALA A 114 0.57 -14.64 -9.55
CA ALA A 114 0.84 -13.52 -8.64
C ALA A 114 -0.42 -13.02 -7.91
N ALA A 115 -1.60 -13.17 -8.51
CA ALA A 115 -2.88 -12.81 -7.90
C ALA A 115 -3.45 -13.88 -6.96
N THR A 116 -3.01 -15.14 -7.10
CA THR A 116 -3.62 -16.29 -6.39
C THR A 116 -2.72 -16.93 -5.35
N THR A 117 -1.40 -16.73 -5.41
CA THR A 117 -0.47 -17.26 -4.40
C THR A 117 -0.46 -16.37 -3.16
N PHE A 118 -0.47 -17.00 -1.99
CA PHE A 118 -0.43 -16.29 -0.72
C PHE A 118 0.81 -15.38 -0.60
N GLU A 119 1.98 -15.86 -1.04
CA GLU A 119 3.25 -15.13 -1.04
C GLU A 119 3.18 -13.80 -1.82
N SER A 120 2.62 -13.82 -3.03
CA SER A 120 2.49 -12.61 -3.85
C SER A 120 1.39 -11.69 -3.31
N GLN A 121 0.26 -12.26 -2.85
CA GLN A 121 -0.82 -11.49 -2.23
C GLN A 121 -0.33 -10.75 -0.99
N ARG A 122 0.42 -11.40 -0.09
CA ARG A 122 0.93 -10.77 1.13
C ARG A 122 1.90 -9.64 0.82
N PHE A 123 2.81 -9.88 -0.12
CA PHE A 123 3.81 -8.90 -0.51
C PHE A 123 3.16 -7.63 -1.08
N LEU A 124 2.19 -7.82 -1.98
CA LEU A 124 1.44 -6.71 -2.58
C LEU A 124 0.60 -5.98 -1.54
N ALA A 125 -0.12 -6.70 -0.68
CA ALA A 125 -0.98 -6.11 0.35
C ALA A 125 -0.17 -5.24 1.32
N ILE A 126 0.93 -5.77 1.87
CA ILE A 126 1.78 -5.04 2.83
C ILE A 126 2.38 -3.79 2.17
N ASN A 127 3.01 -3.94 1.00
CA ASN A 127 3.64 -2.80 0.32
C ASN A 127 2.60 -1.74 -0.09
N SER A 128 1.41 -2.14 -0.56
CA SER A 128 0.35 -1.20 -0.95
C SER A 128 -0.17 -0.40 0.24
N VAL A 129 -0.40 -1.06 1.38
CA VAL A 129 -0.91 -0.41 2.60
C VAL A 129 0.10 0.59 3.16
N VAL A 130 1.38 0.18 3.28
CA VAL A 130 2.44 1.07 3.78
C VAL A 130 2.68 2.22 2.80
N THR A 131 2.72 1.96 1.49
CA THR A 131 2.87 3.00 0.46
C THR A 131 1.75 4.02 0.53
N LEU A 132 0.49 3.58 0.56
CA LEU A 132 -0.67 4.48 0.59
C LEU A 132 -0.65 5.37 1.84
N ALA A 133 -0.29 4.80 2.99
CA ALA A 133 -0.15 5.54 4.25
C ALA A 133 0.93 6.62 4.16
N LEU A 134 2.12 6.28 3.67
CA LEU A 134 3.23 7.23 3.53
C LEU A 134 2.92 8.33 2.50
N VAL A 135 2.33 7.97 1.37
CA VAL A 135 1.92 8.94 0.33
C VAL A 135 0.86 9.90 0.88
N LEU A 136 -0.11 9.41 1.65
CA LEU A 136 -1.10 10.27 2.30
C LEU A 136 -0.45 11.24 3.29
N ILE A 137 0.48 10.76 4.14
CA ILE A 137 1.21 11.60 5.11
C ILE A 137 2.06 12.66 4.38
N LEU A 138 2.83 12.27 3.36
CA LEU A 138 3.68 13.19 2.60
C LEU A 138 2.84 14.23 1.84
N ALA A 139 1.81 13.80 1.12
CA ALA A 139 0.95 14.70 0.35
C ALA A 139 0.18 15.67 1.24
N SER A 140 -0.35 15.19 2.37
CA SER A 140 -1.00 16.06 3.36
C SER A 140 -0.02 17.01 4.03
N GLY A 141 1.21 16.58 4.32
CA GLY A 141 2.27 17.44 4.85
C GLY A 141 2.60 18.60 3.92
N ILE A 142 2.74 18.33 2.61
CA ILE A 142 2.93 19.36 1.59
C ILE A 142 1.79 20.39 1.63
N VAL A 143 0.54 19.93 1.75
CA VAL A 143 -0.63 20.80 1.81
C VAL A 143 -0.64 21.68 3.06
N TRP A 144 -0.37 21.12 4.24
CA TRP A 144 -0.37 21.87 5.48
C TRP A 144 0.76 22.91 5.51
N ILE A 145 1.95 22.56 5.03
CA ILE A 145 3.05 23.52 4.88
C ILE A 145 2.66 24.64 3.90
N ALA A 146 2.00 24.33 2.80
CA ALA A 146 1.51 25.32 1.84
C ALA A 146 0.54 26.32 2.49
N LEU A 147 -0.42 25.81 3.26
CA LEU A 147 -1.43 26.61 3.94
C LEU A 147 -0.82 27.50 5.01
N ALA A 148 0.10 26.95 5.81
CA ALA A 148 0.83 27.69 6.83
C ALA A 148 1.59 28.87 6.20
N VAL A 149 2.37 28.64 5.15
CA VAL A 149 3.13 29.69 4.47
C VAL A 149 2.23 30.70 3.75
N ARG A 150 1.14 30.25 3.11
CA ARG A 150 0.20 31.14 2.41
C ARG A 150 -0.53 32.09 3.35
N TYR A 151 -0.95 31.60 4.52
CA TYR A 151 -1.74 32.38 5.47
C TYR A 151 -0.91 33.03 6.58
N PHE A 152 0.40 32.76 6.64
CA PHE A 152 1.34 33.37 7.59
C PHE A 152 1.21 34.90 7.69
N PRO A 153 1.13 35.68 6.59
CA PRO A 153 1.02 37.14 6.69
C PRO A 153 -0.25 37.61 7.42
N PHE A 154 -1.36 36.87 7.29
CA PHE A 154 -2.63 37.21 7.94
C PHE A 154 -2.62 36.87 9.42
N ILE A 155 -2.00 35.74 9.77
CA ILE A 155 -1.77 35.37 11.17
C ILE A 155 -0.87 36.44 11.82
N ALA A 156 0.23 36.82 11.16
CA ALA A 156 1.13 37.86 11.63
C ALA A 156 0.45 39.22 11.82
N HIS A 157 -0.41 39.61 10.89
CA HIS A 157 -1.19 40.83 11.02
C HIS A 157 -2.20 40.76 12.18
N SER A 158 -2.91 39.64 12.33
CA SER A 158 -3.91 39.46 13.40
C SER A 158 -3.27 39.43 14.78
N VAL A 159 -2.08 38.83 14.91
CA VAL A 159 -1.27 38.88 16.14
C VAL A 159 -0.81 40.31 16.41
N ALA A 160 -0.34 41.04 15.40
CA ALA A 160 0.03 42.45 15.55
C ALA A 160 -1.12 43.31 16.08
N GLU A 161 -2.32 43.09 15.57
CA GLU A 161 -3.53 43.80 15.98
C GLU A 161 -3.92 43.48 17.43
N MET A 162 -3.80 42.21 17.84
CA MET A 162 -4.13 41.75 19.20
C MET A 162 -3.18 42.28 20.27
N PHE A 163 -1.89 42.46 19.93
CA PHE A 163 -0.85 42.89 20.87
C PHE A 163 -0.47 44.36 20.74
N LYS A 164 -1.19 45.13 19.92
CA LYS A 164 -0.93 46.54 19.61
C LYS A 164 -0.91 47.46 20.84
N GLU A 165 -1.42 47.00 21.99
CA GLU A 165 -1.48 47.75 23.25
C GLU A 165 -0.56 47.19 24.36
N ARG A 166 0.14 46.05 24.17
CA ARG A 166 0.71 45.31 25.31
C ARG A 166 2.16 44.83 25.22
N PHE A 167 2.78 44.74 24.04
CA PHE A 167 4.19 44.32 23.90
C PHE A 167 4.89 44.96 22.69
N ASP A 168 5.87 45.84 22.95
CA ASP A 168 6.72 46.47 21.91
C ASP A 168 8.02 45.70 21.62
N ALA A 169 8.41 44.73 22.45
CA ALA A 169 9.76 44.16 22.45
C ALA A 169 10.04 43.12 21.35
N VAL A 170 9.01 42.47 20.78
CA VAL A 170 9.17 41.44 19.75
C VAL A 170 8.30 41.79 18.55
N GLY A 171 8.92 41.99 17.38
CA GLY A 171 8.19 42.36 16.18
C GLY A 171 7.07 41.36 15.84
N PRO A 172 5.89 41.80 15.40
CA PRO A 172 4.69 40.96 15.29
C PRO A 172 4.83 39.73 14.38
N ARG A 173 5.75 39.78 13.40
CA ARG A 173 6.10 38.61 12.57
C ARG A 173 6.81 37.51 13.36
N MET A 174 7.68 37.88 14.30
CA MET A 174 8.36 36.93 15.18
C MET A 174 7.37 36.33 16.18
N THR A 175 6.48 37.13 16.76
CA THR A 175 5.42 36.62 17.66
C THR A 175 4.51 35.63 16.95
N ALA A 176 4.08 35.94 15.72
CA ALA A 176 3.25 35.01 14.95
C ALA A 176 4.00 33.75 14.49
N LEU A 177 5.29 33.87 14.19
CA LEU A 177 6.14 32.72 13.93
C LEU A 177 6.25 31.84 15.17
N LEU A 178 6.45 32.43 16.35
CA LEU A 178 6.42 31.70 17.62
C LEU A 178 5.06 31.04 17.83
N VAL A 179 3.93 31.73 17.67
CA VAL A 179 2.58 31.14 17.80
C VAL A 179 2.38 29.93 16.87
N ILE A 180 2.90 29.99 15.64
CA ILE A 180 2.82 28.86 14.70
C ILE A 180 3.77 27.72 15.07
N LEU A 181 4.98 28.02 15.58
CA LEU A 181 6.03 27.04 15.88
C LEU A 181 5.96 26.45 17.30
N THR A 182 5.44 27.18 18.28
CA THR A 182 5.29 26.74 19.68
C THR A 182 4.56 25.39 19.79
N PRO A 183 3.48 25.14 19.02
CA PRO A 183 2.80 23.84 19.03
C PRO A 183 3.67 22.69 18.49
N PHE A 184 4.58 22.96 17.54
CA PHE A 184 5.53 21.97 17.04
C PHE A 184 6.61 21.63 18.08
N ALA A 185 6.99 22.59 18.93
CA ALA A 185 7.96 22.40 19.98
C ALA A 185 7.38 21.66 21.20
N LEU A 186 6.14 21.99 21.60
CA LEU A 186 5.50 21.42 22.79
C LEU A 186 4.86 20.05 22.54
N PHE A 187 4.33 19.81 21.35
CA PHE A 187 3.65 18.58 20.99
C PHE A 187 4.17 18.04 19.66
N PRO A 188 5.38 17.46 19.65
CA PRO A 188 5.99 16.98 18.43
C PRO A 188 5.09 15.91 17.80
N GLY A 189 4.60 16.20 16.61
CA GLY A 189 4.04 15.21 15.73
C GLY A 189 3.17 15.74 14.61
N PHE A 190 2.94 14.89 13.62
CA PHE A 190 2.29 15.29 12.38
C PHE A 190 0.83 15.68 12.58
N ALA A 191 0.08 14.90 13.37
CA ALA A 191 -1.35 15.12 13.61
C ALA A 191 -1.61 16.44 14.35
N THR A 192 -0.81 16.73 15.38
CA THR A 192 -0.87 17.99 16.13
C THR A 192 -0.50 19.18 15.25
N ALA A 193 0.58 19.07 14.48
CA ALA A 193 0.99 20.08 13.51
C ALA A 193 -0.11 20.38 12.48
N ALA A 194 -0.68 19.34 11.88
CA ALA A 194 -1.76 19.45 10.90
C ALA A 194 -3.01 20.10 11.51
N ALA A 195 -3.46 19.64 12.68
CA ALA A 195 -4.62 20.18 13.39
C ALA A 195 -4.44 21.66 13.75
N MET A 196 -3.24 22.02 14.21
CA MET A 196 -2.93 23.39 14.58
C MET A 196 -2.91 24.33 13.37
N VAL A 197 -2.21 23.93 12.29
CA VAL A 197 -2.22 24.71 11.04
C VAL A 197 -3.66 24.86 10.54
N MET A 198 -4.46 23.79 10.57
CA MET A 198 -5.86 23.83 10.18
C MET A 198 -6.65 24.85 11.01
N LEU A 199 -6.55 24.80 12.34
CA LEU A 199 -7.27 25.70 13.27
C LEU A 199 -6.84 27.16 13.12
N LEU A 200 -5.53 27.43 13.10
CA LEU A 200 -4.98 28.79 13.00
C LEU A 200 -5.29 29.45 11.65
N THR A 201 -5.28 28.67 10.57
CA THR A 201 -5.57 29.21 9.23
C THR A 201 -7.06 29.18 8.86
N TRP A 202 -7.89 28.45 9.62
CA TRP A 202 -9.33 28.25 9.36
C TRP A 202 -10.12 29.53 9.05
N PRO A 203 -9.98 30.62 9.83
CA PRO A 203 -10.78 31.84 9.61
C PRO A 203 -10.52 32.44 8.22
N PHE A 204 -9.29 32.33 7.73
CA PHE A 204 -8.82 32.91 6.48
C PHE A 204 -9.09 32.01 5.25
N MET A 205 -9.31 30.71 5.47
CA MET A 205 -9.53 29.76 4.37
C MET A 205 -10.83 30.03 3.60
N GLN A 206 -10.77 29.84 2.28
CA GLN A 206 -11.96 29.84 1.42
C GLN A 206 -12.79 28.57 1.63
N ARG A 207 -14.09 28.58 1.27
CA ARG A 207 -14.98 27.40 1.39
C ARG A 207 -14.39 26.12 0.78
N ARG A 208 -13.79 26.21 -0.40
CA ARG A 208 -13.18 25.06 -1.09
C ARG A 208 -11.96 24.49 -0.36
N GLU A 209 -11.19 25.36 0.30
CA GLU A 209 -10.00 25.00 1.06
C GLU A 209 -10.40 24.34 2.38
N ARG A 210 -11.40 24.89 3.07
CA ARG A 210 -12.01 24.29 4.27
C ARG A 210 -12.49 22.87 4.01
N VAL A 211 -13.25 22.66 2.94
CA VAL A 211 -13.75 21.33 2.55
C VAL A 211 -12.59 20.37 2.33
N MET A 212 -11.56 20.76 1.59
CA MET A 212 -10.45 19.85 1.34
C MET A 212 -9.58 19.60 2.59
N SER A 213 -9.34 20.61 3.41
CA SER A 213 -8.64 20.45 4.69
C SER A 213 -9.38 19.49 5.62
N MET A 214 -10.71 19.55 5.66
CA MET A 214 -11.53 18.55 6.38
C MET A 214 -11.39 17.15 5.78
N VAL A 215 -11.45 17.02 4.44
CA VAL A 215 -11.27 15.72 3.76
C VAL A 215 -9.89 15.13 4.06
N ILE A 216 -8.82 15.93 3.99
CA ILE A 216 -7.45 15.48 4.27
C ILE A 216 -7.30 15.05 5.72
N MET A 217 -7.84 15.85 6.66
CA MET A 217 -7.80 15.51 8.08
C MET A 217 -8.64 14.25 8.39
N ALA A 218 -9.80 14.10 7.76
CA ALA A 218 -10.66 12.92 7.88
C ALA A 218 -10.00 11.67 7.29
N SER A 219 -9.32 11.77 6.14
CA SER A 219 -8.55 10.67 5.56
C SER A 219 -7.40 10.23 6.46
N PHE A 220 -6.71 11.18 7.11
CA PHE A 220 -5.67 10.87 8.08
C PHE A 220 -6.25 10.24 9.37
N ALA A 221 -7.38 10.74 9.86
CA ALA A 221 -8.11 10.12 10.97
C ALA A 221 -8.56 8.70 10.62
N ALA A 222 -9.09 8.48 9.42
CA ALA A 222 -9.47 7.16 8.94
C ALA A 222 -8.26 6.22 8.86
N LEU A 223 -7.13 6.66 8.29
CA LEU A 223 -5.89 5.89 8.28
C LEU A 223 -5.47 5.48 9.70
N ALA A 224 -5.50 6.43 10.63
CA ALA A 224 -5.15 6.20 12.03
C ALA A 224 -6.12 5.26 12.76
N TRP A 225 -7.41 5.33 12.45
CA TRP A 225 -8.46 4.46 12.99
C TRP A 225 -8.37 3.03 12.46
N PHE A 226 -8.12 2.87 11.15
CA PHE A 226 -8.00 1.57 10.51
C PHE A 226 -6.65 0.90 10.77
N ALA A 227 -5.63 1.63 11.23
CA ALA A 227 -4.30 1.09 11.43
C ALA A 227 -4.27 -0.19 12.32
N PRO A 228 -4.94 -0.25 13.49
CA PRO A 228 -5.00 -1.47 14.30
C PRO A 228 -5.72 -2.64 13.62
N VAL A 229 -6.66 -2.37 12.70
CA VAL A 229 -7.35 -3.42 11.94
C VAL A 229 -6.41 -4.01 10.89
N MET A 230 -5.68 -3.15 10.18
CA MET A 230 -4.68 -3.58 9.20
C MET A 230 -3.50 -4.29 9.85
N ASP A 231 -3.10 -3.86 11.05
CA ASP A 231 -2.04 -4.48 11.83
C ASP A 231 -2.33 -5.95 12.15
N ARG A 232 -3.59 -6.37 12.31
CA ARG A 232 -3.95 -7.80 12.49
C ARG A 232 -3.44 -8.69 11.37
N TYR A 233 -3.33 -8.16 10.15
CA TYR A 233 -2.85 -8.92 9.00
C TYR A 233 -1.34 -8.81 8.80
N SER A 234 -0.65 -8.01 9.61
CA SER A 234 0.79 -7.82 9.49
C SER A 234 1.62 -8.97 10.08
N THR A 235 0.99 -9.95 10.76
CA THR A 235 1.61 -11.24 11.10
C THR A 235 2.17 -11.94 9.86
N VAL A 236 1.53 -11.74 8.71
CA VAL A 236 1.95 -12.31 7.43
C VAL A 236 3.28 -11.73 6.94
N ALA A 237 3.68 -10.56 7.45
CA ALA A 237 4.99 -9.96 7.19
C ALA A 237 6.12 -10.60 8.02
N ASP A 238 5.79 -11.21 9.16
CA ASP A 238 6.75 -11.91 10.00
C ASP A 238 6.99 -13.31 9.41
N PRO A 239 8.22 -13.65 8.98
CA PRO A 239 8.51 -14.99 8.49
C PRO A 239 8.25 -16.04 9.56
N ASN A 240 8.42 -15.75 10.85
CA ASN A 240 8.28 -16.70 11.95
C ASN A 240 6.86 -16.79 12.51
N SER A 241 5.90 -16.05 11.95
CA SER A 241 4.49 -16.25 12.30
C SER A 241 4.05 -17.67 11.95
N LEU A 242 3.10 -18.19 12.72
CA LEU A 242 2.56 -19.53 12.50
C LEU A 242 1.97 -19.65 11.09
N VAL A 243 1.28 -18.61 10.61
CA VAL A 243 0.70 -18.61 9.25
C VAL A 243 1.79 -18.64 8.17
N SER A 244 2.88 -17.87 8.33
CA SER A 244 4.03 -17.93 7.40
C SER A 244 4.72 -19.29 7.44
N LEU A 245 4.76 -19.96 8.60
CA LEU A 245 5.30 -21.31 8.73
C LEU A 245 4.40 -22.36 8.06
N ILE A 246 3.08 -22.28 8.26
CA ILE A 246 2.10 -23.16 7.60
C ILE A 246 2.14 -22.95 6.08
N ALA A 247 2.21 -21.71 5.61
CA ALA A 247 2.34 -21.38 4.19
C ALA A 247 3.58 -22.04 3.58
N ARG A 248 4.73 -21.98 4.27
CA ARG A 248 5.96 -22.67 3.84
C ARG A 248 5.79 -24.19 3.84
N ALA A 249 5.13 -24.74 4.86
CA ALA A 249 4.87 -26.17 4.95
C ALA A 249 3.93 -26.68 3.85
N ASN A 250 3.13 -25.84 3.18
CA ASN A 250 2.35 -26.29 2.03
C ASN A 250 3.24 -26.79 0.88
N ASP A 251 4.39 -26.15 0.65
CA ASP A 251 5.23 -26.40 -0.52
C ASP A 251 6.56 -27.11 -0.21
N SER A 252 7.02 -27.05 1.04
CA SER A 252 8.31 -27.64 1.45
C SER A 252 8.34 -29.17 1.46
N PRO A 253 9.49 -29.81 1.15
CA PRO A 253 9.71 -31.23 1.48
C PRO A 253 9.68 -31.45 3.00
N ALA A 254 9.92 -32.70 3.45
CA ALA A 254 10.17 -33.00 4.85
C ALA A 254 11.39 -32.23 5.39
N ASP A 255 11.13 -31.06 5.98
CA ASP A 255 12.13 -30.16 6.54
C ASP A 255 12.04 -30.17 8.06
N GLU A 256 13.08 -30.70 8.72
CA GLU A 256 13.15 -30.82 10.17
C GLU A 256 13.25 -29.46 10.87
N ALA A 257 13.92 -28.47 10.27
CA ALA A 257 14.01 -27.13 10.83
C ALA A 257 12.64 -26.43 10.81
N LEU A 258 11.92 -26.55 9.70
CA LEU A 258 10.54 -26.06 9.59
C LEU A 258 9.60 -26.80 10.55
N THR A 259 9.74 -28.12 10.67
CA THR A 259 8.95 -28.93 11.60
C THR A 259 9.17 -28.49 13.04
N ARG A 260 10.42 -28.27 13.47
CA ARG A 260 10.75 -27.73 14.80
C ARG A 260 10.21 -26.32 15.00
N ALA A 261 10.30 -25.46 13.98
CA ALA A 261 9.76 -24.11 14.06
C ALA A 261 8.22 -24.12 14.23
N LEU A 262 7.51 -24.98 13.49
CA LEU A 262 6.07 -25.20 13.66
C LEU A 262 5.72 -25.81 15.02
N ALA A 263 6.53 -26.75 15.51
CA ALA A 263 6.32 -27.38 16.81
C ALA A 263 6.37 -26.35 17.96
N ASN A 264 7.27 -25.37 17.84
CA ASN A 264 7.53 -24.34 18.85
C ASN A 264 6.71 -23.06 18.65
N ALA A 265 6.05 -22.89 17.50
CA ALA A 265 5.26 -21.70 17.22
C ALA A 265 4.01 -21.64 18.11
N ARG A 266 3.69 -20.43 18.60
CA ARG A 266 2.47 -20.20 19.37
C ARG A 266 1.25 -20.38 18.48
N ALA A 267 0.30 -21.20 18.93
CA ALA A 267 -0.86 -21.63 18.14
C ALA A 267 -2.20 -21.15 18.70
N GLU A 268 -2.23 -19.97 19.32
CA GLU A 268 -3.45 -19.42 19.92
C GLU A 268 -4.55 -19.27 18.85
N GLY A 269 -5.58 -20.13 18.95
CA GLY A 269 -6.69 -20.20 17.99
C GLY A 269 -6.38 -20.92 16.68
N LEU A 270 -5.19 -21.51 16.51
CA LEU A 270 -4.71 -22.18 15.29
C LEU A 270 -4.03 -23.53 15.56
N GLU A 271 -4.30 -24.15 16.72
CA GLU A 271 -3.66 -25.41 17.11
C GLU A 271 -4.04 -26.56 16.18
N ALA A 272 -5.29 -26.63 15.69
CA ALA A 272 -5.69 -27.64 14.71
C ALA A 272 -4.89 -27.49 13.41
N GLU A 273 -4.77 -26.25 12.92
CA GLU A 273 -4.07 -25.94 11.68
C GLU A 273 -2.57 -26.22 11.78
N ARG A 274 -1.95 -25.91 12.91
CA ARG A 274 -0.56 -26.28 13.23
C ARG A 274 -0.37 -27.79 13.25
N GLN A 275 -1.25 -28.54 13.92
CA GLN A 275 -1.21 -29.99 13.96
C GLN A 275 -1.35 -30.60 12.57
N ALA A 276 -2.28 -30.10 11.74
CA ALA A 276 -2.41 -30.53 10.35
C ALA A 276 -1.14 -30.23 9.51
N ALA A 277 -0.50 -29.08 9.72
CA ALA A 277 0.75 -28.75 9.03
C ALA A 277 1.92 -29.66 9.46
N LEU A 278 2.03 -29.99 10.76
CA LEU A 278 2.99 -30.98 11.26
C LEU A 278 2.71 -32.38 10.67
N GLY A 279 1.44 -32.79 10.62
CA GLY A 279 1.04 -34.06 9.99
C GLY A 279 1.39 -34.12 8.50
N LEU A 280 1.27 -33.00 7.79
CA LEU A 280 1.68 -32.90 6.38
C LEU A 280 3.18 -33.11 6.20
N LEU A 281 4.01 -32.46 7.05
CA LEU A 281 5.46 -32.64 7.02
C LEU A 281 5.88 -34.06 7.43
N ALA A 282 5.24 -34.65 8.45
CA ALA A 282 5.48 -36.03 8.85
C ALA A 282 5.11 -37.03 7.74
N THR A 283 3.99 -36.79 7.03
CA THR A 283 3.59 -37.63 5.87
C THR A 283 4.68 -37.62 4.79
N ARG A 284 5.24 -36.44 4.51
CA ARG A 284 6.35 -36.27 3.56
C ARG A 284 7.65 -36.92 4.02
N ALA A 285 7.87 -36.97 5.33
CA ALA A 285 9.01 -37.68 5.92
C ALA A 285 8.87 -39.22 5.84
N GLY A 286 7.70 -39.72 5.44
CA GLY A 286 7.36 -41.15 5.49
C GLY A 286 7.01 -41.64 6.89
N ASP A 287 6.95 -40.75 7.87
CA ASP A 287 6.57 -41.05 9.25
C ASP A 287 5.04 -41.06 9.39
N THR A 288 4.45 -42.14 8.88
CA THR A 288 3.00 -42.27 8.77
C THR A 288 2.31 -42.44 10.13
N GLU A 289 3.02 -42.92 11.15
CA GLU A 289 2.50 -43.04 12.51
C GLU A 289 2.30 -41.66 13.15
N ASN A 290 3.36 -40.83 13.19
CA ASN A 290 3.25 -39.47 13.72
C ASN A 290 2.33 -38.60 12.85
N ALA A 291 2.33 -38.80 11.53
CA ALA A 291 1.39 -38.10 10.64
C ALA A 291 -0.07 -38.39 11.01
N ALA A 292 -0.44 -39.65 11.21
CA ALA A 292 -1.79 -40.02 11.63
C ALA A 292 -2.15 -39.41 13.00
N ALA A 293 -1.22 -39.45 13.97
CA ALA A 293 -1.43 -38.86 15.29
C ALA A 293 -1.70 -37.35 15.21
N HIS A 294 -0.91 -36.61 14.42
CA HIS A 294 -1.09 -35.18 14.20
C HIS A 294 -2.43 -34.84 13.53
N PHE A 295 -2.85 -35.59 12.51
CA PHE A 295 -4.15 -35.35 11.88
C PHE A 295 -5.32 -35.71 12.79
N LEU A 296 -5.24 -36.80 13.55
CA LEU A 296 -6.24 -37.14 14.55
C LEU A 296 -6.34 -36.06 15.63
N ARG A 297 -5.20 -35.49 16.04
CA ARG A 297 -5.19 -34.36 16.98
C ARG A 297 -5.86 -33.13 16.38
N SER A 298 -5.54 -32.77 15.12
CA SER A 298 -6.21 -31.69 14.41
C SER A 298 -7.74 -31.88 14.37
N ILE A 299 -8.20 -33.08 13.99
CA ILE A 299 -9.63 -33.45 13.92
C ILE A 299 -10.29 -33.35 15.29
N SER A 300 -9.60 -33.77 16.36
CA SER A 300 -10.13 -33.69 17.74
C SER A 300 -10.33 -32.26 18.24
N ILE A 301 -9.53 -31.32 17.74
CA ILE A 301 -9.61 -29.90 18.09
C ILE A 301 -10.67 -29.20 17.24
N LYS A 302 -10.68 -29.47 15.94
CA LYS A 302 -11.57 -28.82 14.96
C LYS A 302 -12.23 -29.89 14.07
N PRO A 303 -13.33 -30.51 14.54
CA PRO A 303 -14.05 -31.48 13.74
C PRO A 303 -14.69 -30.82 12.52
N GLY A 304 -14.87 -31.57 11.45
CA GLY A 304 -15.53 -31.08 10.23
C GLY A 304 -14.63 -30.25 9.30
N VAL A 305 -13.30 -30.29 9.44
CA VAL A 305 -12.37 -29.69 8.47
C VAL A 305 -11.91 -30.74 7.47
N ALA A 306 -12.32 -30.61 6.21
CA ALA A 306 -12.02 -31.55 5.14
C ALA A 306 -10.51 -31.86 5.01
N ILE A 307 -9.65 -30.82 5.08
CA ILE A 307 -8.19 -30.92 4.93
C ILE A 307 -7.58 -32.02 5.82
N SER A 308 -7.97 -32.08 7.10
CA SER A 308 -7.39 -33.06 8.03
C SER A 308 -7.88 -34.48 7.75
N TYR A 309 -9.14 -34.65 7.34
CA TYR A 309 -9.67 -35.95 6.94
C TYR A 309 -9.07 -36.46 5.62
N ILE A 310 -8.87 -35.58 4.63
CA ILE A 310 -8.21 -35.92 3.36
C ILE A 310 -6.78 -36.39 3.64
N ASN A 311 -6.01 -35.62 4.39
CA ASN A 311 -4.61 -35.96 4.61
C ASN A 311 -4.45 -37.16 5.56
N LEU A 312 -5.34 -37.38 6.52
CA LEU A 312 -5.39 -38.63 7.29
C LEU A 312 -5.74 -39.83 6.39
N GLY A 313 -6.70 -39.68 5.48
CA GLY A 313 -7.04 -40.68 4.48
C GLY A 313 -5.85 -41.01 3.59
N ASN A 314 -5.05 -40.00 3.21
CA ASN A 314 -3.80 -40.18 2.47
C ASN A 314 -2.79 -41.03 3.25
N VAL A 315 -2.62 -40.76 4.55
CA VAL A 315 -1.75 -41.57 5.41
C VAL A 315 -2.22 -43.03 5.46
N TYR A 316 -3.52 -43.28 5.60
CA TYR A 316 -4.05 -44.64 5.55
C TYR A 316 -3.88 -45.31 4.18
N TYR A 317 -4.06 -44.56 3.10
CA TYR A 317 -3.86 -45.06 1.73
C TYR A 317 -2.39 -45.47 1.51
N LEU A 318 -1.43 -44.64 1.94
CA LEU A 318 0.00 -44.94 1.85
C LEU A 318 0.38 -46.19 2.68
N ASN A 319 -0.31 -46.42 3.80
CA ASN A 319 -0.16 -47.61 4.63
C ASN A 319 -0.95 -48.84 4.12
N GLY A 320 -1.58 -48.78 2.95
CA GLY A 320 -2.39 -49.88 2.38
C GLY A 320 -3.73 -50.11 3.08
N GLN A 321 -4.12 -49.25 4.03
CA GLN A 321 -5.37 -49.34 4.79
C GLN A 321 -6.52 -48.68 4.02
N TYR A 322 -6.81 -49.16 2.81
CA TYR A 322 -7.71 -48.50 1.87
C TYR A 322 -9.15 -48.31 2.39
N VAL A 323 -9.65 -49.22 3.22
CA VAL A 323 -10.99 -49.08 3.83
C VAL A 323 -11.05 -47.89 4.78
N LYS A 324 -10.00 -47.68 5.59
CA LYS A 324 -9.90 -46.48 6.45
C LYS A 324 -9.68 -45.22 5.64
N ALA A 325 -8.94 -45.30 4.53
CA ALA A 325 -8.79 -44.19 3.61
C ALA A 325 -10.15 -43.76 3.03
N LEU A 326 -10.98 -44.71 2.58
CA LEU A 326 -12.36 -44.44 2.13
C LEU A 326 -13.21 -43.76 3.22
N GLU A 327 -13.11 -44.21 4.47
CA GLU A 327 -13.82 -43.57 5.59
C GLU A 327 -13.36 -42.12 5.78
N GLY A 328 -12.05 -41.87 5.78
CA GLY A 328 -11.47 -40.53 5.86
C GLY A 328 -11.94 -39.63 4.73
N TYR A 329 -11.85 -40.10 3.48
CA TYR A 329 -12.29 -39.31 2.32
C TYR A 329 -13.79 -39.05 2.30
N ARG A 330 -14.64 -39.99 2.74
CA ARG A 330 -16.09 -39.76 2.90
C ARG A 330 -16.39 -38.71 3.98
N LYS A 331 -15.66 -38.74 5.11
CA LYS A 331 -15.77 -37.68 6.12
C LYS A 331 -15.32 -36.32 5.58
N ALA A 332 -14.30 -36.30 4.73
CA ALA A 332 -13.90 -35.08 4.04
C ALA A 332 -14.98 -34.57 3.07
N GLU A 333 -15.60 -35.44 2.28
CA GLU A 333 -16.71 -35.09 1.39
C GLU A 333 -17.93 -34.56 2.15
N GLN A 334 -18.24 -35.14 3.31
CA GLN A 334 -19.31 -34.64 4.20
C GLN A 334 -19.00 -33.25 4.74
N ALA A 335 -17.72 -32.96 5.02
CA ALA A 335 -17.26 -31.65 5.47
C ALA A 335 -17.24 -30.61 4.34
N ASP A 336 -16.78 -31.01 3.14
CA ASP A 336 -16.75 -30.19 1.94
C ASP A 336 -16.94 -31.05 0.69
N SER A 337 -18.16 -31.03 0.15
CA SER A 337 -18.52 -31.77 -1.06
C SER A 337 -17.95 -31.17 -2.36
N THR A 338 -17.28 -30.02 -2.26
CA THR A 338 -16.69 -29.29 -3.39
C THR A 338 -15.17 -29.42 -3.47
N ASP A 339 -14.54 -30.18 -2.57
CA ASP A 339 -13.10 -30.42 -2.61
C ASP A 339 -12.73 -31.45 -3.69
N ALA A 340 -12.12 -30.97 -4.78
CA ALA A 340 -11.70 -31.80 -5.90
C ALA A 340 -10.66 -32.87 -5.54
N VAL A 341 -9.79 -32.58 -4.56
CA VAL A 341 -8.74 -33.50 -4.11
C VAL A 341 -9.36 -34.64 -3.30
N ALA A 342 -10.35 -34.34 -2.45
CA ALA A 342 -11.10 -35.37 -1.73
C ALA A 342 -11.74 -36.39 -2.70
N GLN A 343 -12.42 -35.90 -3.74
CA GLN A 343 -13.07 -36.75 -4.74
C GLN A 343 -12.06 -37.59 -5.54
N TYR A 344 -10.95 -36.98 -5.95
CA TYR A 344 -9.89 -37.69 -6.65
C TYR A 344 -9.30 -38.80 -5.78
N ASN A 345 -8.90 -38.49 -4.54
CA ASN A 345 -8.30 -39.46 -3.65
C ASN A 345 -9.28 -40.57 -3.25
N LEU A 346 -10.58 -40.24 -3.09
CA LEU A 346 -11.65 -41.21 -2.89
C LEU A 346 -11.71 -42.19 -4.07
N ALA A 347 -11.64 -41.69 -5.30
CA ALA A 347 -11.63 -42.53 -6.49
C ALA A 347 -10.42 -43.48 -6.55
N GLN A 348 -9.24 -43.01 -6.13
CA GLN A 348 -8.03 -43.83 -6.05
C GLN A 348 -8.17 -44.95 -5.01
N ALA A 349 -8.74 -44.65 -3.85
CA ALA A 349 -9.06 -45.66 -2.84
C ALA A 349 -10.12 -46.67 -3.33
N TYR A 350 -11.09 -46.24 -4.14
CA TYR A 350 -12.04 -47.14 -4.78
C TYR A 350 -11.38 -48.09 -5.78
N ILE A 351 -10.41 -47.62 -6.57
CA ILE A 351 -9.62 -48.49 -7.48
C ILE A 351 -8.91 -49.58 -6.68
N LYS A 352 -8.26 -49.21 -5.57
CA LYS A 352 -7.54 -50.15 -4.69
C LYS A 352 -8.44 -51.15 -3.97
N THR A 353 -9.73 -50.84 -3.84
CA THR A 353 -10.76 -51.73 -3.24
C THR A 353 -11.65 -52.40 -4.28
N LEU A 354 -11.32 -52.27 -5.58
CA LEU A 354 -12.02 -52.86 -6.72
C LEU A 354 -13.48 -52.37 -6.92
N LEU A 355 -13.83 -51.20 -6.38
CA LEU A 355 -15.13 -50.56 -6.51
C LEU A 355 -15.15 -49.62 -7.73
N MET A 356 -15.15 -50.20 -8.93
CA MET A 356 -14.93 -49.45 -10.19
C MET A 356 -16.06 -48.47 -10.53
N SER A 357 -17.31 -48.77 -10.15
CA SER A 357 -18.46 -47.91 -10.43
C SER A 357 -18.43 -46.61 -9.62
N GLU A 358 -18.01 -46.73 -8.36
CA GLU A 358 -17.84 -45.65 -7.40
C GLU A 358 -16.64 -44.79 -7.81
N SER A 359 -15.53 -45.42 -8.19
CA SER A 359 -14.34 -44.72 -8.68
C SER A 359 -14.66 -43.85 -9.90
N SER A 360 -15.38 -44.39 -10.89
CA SER A 360 -15.74 -43.64 -12.10
C SER A 360 -16.59 -42.40 -11.79
N ARG A 361 -17.53 -42.53 -10.85
CA ARG A 361 -18.35 -41.39 -10.38
C ARG A 361 -17.50 -40.34 -9.66
N ALA A 362 -16.60 -40.77 -8.77
CA ALA A 362 -15.73 -39.87 -8.01
C ALA A 362 -14.72 -39.15 -8.92
N LEU A 363 -14.15 -39.82 -9.94
CA LEU A 363 -13.28 -39.19 -10.95
C LEU A 363 -14.03 -38.14 -11.78
N ASN A 364 -15.23 -38.47 -12.25
CA ASN A 364 -16.06 -37.51 -12.99
C ASN A 364 -16.37 -36.28 -12.13
N ARG A 365 -16.63 -36.48 -10.83
CA ARG A 365 -16.86 -35.39 -9.91
C ARG A 365 -15.61 -34.56 -9.66
N ALA A 366 -14.45 -35.19 -9.48
CA ALA A 366 -13.17 -34.50 -9.31
C ALA A 366 -12.83 -33.61 -10.52
N SER A 367 -13.07 -34.09 -11.74
CA SER A 367 -12.85 -33.31 -12.97
C SER A 367 -13.83 -32.14 -13.09
N GLN A 368 -15.12 -32.33 -12.75
CA GLN A 368 -16.08 -31.23 -12.67
C GLN A 368 -15.67 -30.15 -11.65
N LEU A 369 -14.96 -30.54 -10.59
CA LEU A 369 -14.42 -29.64 -9.57
C LEU A 369 -13.02 -29.10 -9.90
N ASN A 370 -12.51 -29.35 -11.12
CA ASN A 370 -11.22 -28.87 -11.64
C ASN A 370 -10.01 -29.38 -10.85
N VAL A 371 -9.96 -30.70 -10.59
CA VAL A 371 -8.79 -31.35 -9.99
C VAL A 371 -7.52 -31.15 -10.84
N GLU A 372 -7.66 -30.98 -12.15
CA GLU A 372 -6.58 -30.75 -13.10
C GLU A 372 -5.78 -29.48 -12.76
N GLY A 373 -6.43 -28.44 -12.25
CA GLY A 373 -5.76 -27.23 -11.76
C GLY A 373 -4.88 -27.51 -10.53
N VAL A 374 -5.31 -28.39 -9.64
CA VAL A 374 -4.52 -28.81 -8.47
C VAL A 374 -3.33 -29.65 -8.91
N ILE A 375 -3.57 -30.66 -9.75
CA ILE A 375 -2.53 -31.53 -10.30
C ILE A 375 -1.50 -30.69 -11.07
N GLY A 376 -1.97 -29.73 -11.86
CA GLY A 376 -1.15 -28.79 -12.62
C GLY A 376 -0.21 -27.94 -11.76
N SER A 377 -0.54 -27.71 -10.48
CA SER A 377 0.29 -26.96 -9.54
C SER A 377 1.45 -27.75 -8.93
N ILE A 378 1.42 -29.08 -9.04
CA ILE A 378 2.45 -30.00 -8.54
C ILE A 378 3.53 -30.17 -9.59
N ALA A 379 4.79 -30.20 -9.16
CA ALA A 379 5.92 -30.46 -10.04
C ALA A 379 5.74 -31.77 -10.81
N ARG A 380 6.06 -31.77 -12.10
CA ARG A 380 5.87 -32.95 -12.96
C ARG A 380 6.57 -34.20 -12.40
N PRO A 381 7.84 -34.15 -11.95
CA PRO A 381 8.50 -35.33 -11.39
C PRO A 381 7.85 -35.85 -10.08
N ALA A 382 7.23 -34.97 -9.30
CA ALA A 382 6.52 -35.34 -8.09
C ALA A 382 5.15 -35.98 -8.41
N ARG A 383 4.42 -35.36 -9.33
CA ARG A 383 3.10 -35.80 -9.80
C ARG A 383 3.14 -37.23 -10.34
N ASP A 384 4.14 -37.57 -11.14
CA ASP A 384 4.26 -38.89 -11.77
C ASP A 384 4.47 -40.03 -10.75
N ARG A 385 4.86 -39.70 -9.51
CA ARG A 385 5.09 -40.65 -8.42
C ARG A 385 3.94 -40.70 -7.41
N MET A 386 3.00 -39.74 -7.47
CA MET A 386 1.95 -39.57 -6.47
C MET A 386 0.64 -40.20 -6.97
N PRO A 387 0.21 -41.34 -6.40
CA PRO A 387 -1.09 -41.94 -6.74
C PRO A 387 -2.26 -41.15 -6.13
N ILE A 388 -1.99 -40.33 -5.12
CA ILE A 388 -2.94 -39.49 -4.39
C ILE A 388 -2.28 -38.15 -4.10
N TYR A 389 -3.08 -37.10 -3.93
CA TYR A 389 -2.55 -35.75 -3.73
C TYR A 389 -2.83 -35.22 -2.31
N PRO A 390 -1.86 -34.57 -1.66
CA PRO A 390 -2.12 -33.86 -0.42
C PRO A 390 -3.02 -32.66 -0.67
N ARG A 391 -3.84 -32.31 0.32
CA ARG A 391 -4.61 -31.05 0.32
C ARG A 391 -3.93 -30.04 1.24
N PRO A 392 -3.13 -29.08 0.73
CA PRO A 392 -2.57 -28.00 1.53
C PRO A 392 -3.62 -26.94 1.87
N TYR A 393 -3.28 -25.96 2.72
CA TYR A 393 -4.16 -24.80 2.95
C TYR A 393 -4.17 -23.86 1.74
N SER A 394 -5.34 -23.35 1.36
CA SER A 394 -5.45 -22.35 0.29
C SER A 394 -4.99 -20.96 0.74
N SER A 395 -4.75 -20.05 -0.20
CA SER A 395 -4.45 -18.65 0.12
C SER A 395 -5.56 -17.99 0.92
N GLY A 396 -6.83 -18.34 0.68
CA GLY A 396 -7.97 -17.86 1.47
C GLY A 396 -7.93 -18.33 2.91
N ASP A 397 -7.60 -19.60 3.13
CA ASP A 397 -7.42 -20.17 4.48
C ASP A 397 -6.29 -19.44 5.22
N LEU A 398 -5.16 -19.20 4.55
CA LEU A 398 -4.01 -18.50 5.12
C LEU A 398 -4.33 -17.05 5.50
N TRP A 399 -5.10 -16.31 4.69
CA TRP A 399 -5.57 -14.97 5.07
C TRP A 399 -6.55 -14.99 6.24
N HIS A 400 -7.43 -16.00 6.30
CA HIS A 400 -8.31 -16.18 7.45
C HIS A 400 -7.51 -16.45 8.73
N MET A 401 -6.56 -17.39 8.67
CA MET A 401 -5.66 -17.70 9.78
C MET A 401 -4.84 -16.49 10.22
N ALA A 402 -4.36 -15.67 9.28
CA ALA A 402 -3.62 -14.44 9.59
C ALA A 402 -4.42 -13.49 10.48
N GLY A 403 -5.71 -13.32 10.17
CA GLY A 403 -6.62 -12.52 10.98
C GLY A 403 -6.88 -13.10 12.37
N ILE A 404 -6.84 -14.42 12.54
CA ILE A 404 -6.91 -15.08 13.85
C ILE A 404 -5.62 -14.80 14.62
N GLU A 405 -4.46 -15.15 14.05
CA GLU A 405 -3.15 -15.01 14.69
C GLU A 405 -2.88 -13.58 15.15
N GLY A 406 -3.18 -12.58 14.31
CA GLY A 406 -2.97 -11.17 14.63
C GLY A 406 -4.02 -10.54 15.56
N ARG A 407 -5.03 -11.28 16.01
CA ARG A 407 -5.81 -10.85 17.19
C ARG A 407 -5.06 -11.12 18.50
N HIS A 408 -4.21 -12.14 18.51
CA HIS A 408 -3.47 -12.59 19.69
C HIS A 408 -2.06 -11.97 19.76
N HIS A 409 -1.45 -11.78 18.59
CA HIS A 409 -0.20 -11.05 18.45
C HIS A 409 -0.52 -9.59 18.11
N ASN A 410 0.17 -8.61 18.70
CA ASN A 410 0.07 -7.19 18.32
C ASN A 410 1.23 -6.79 17.38
N PRO A 411 1.31 -7.29 16.12
CA PRO A 411 2.31 -6.79 15.20
C PRO A 411 1.88 -5.38 14.77
N ALA A 412 2.61 -4.39 15.25
CA ALA A 412 2.31 -2.98 15.02
C ALA A 412 3.00 -2.48 13.74
N LEU A 413 2.86 -3.14 12.59
CA LEU A 413 3.59 -2.73 11.38
C LEU A 413 3.17 -1.33 10.93
N LEU A 414 1.89 -1.13 10.60
CA LEU A 414 1.39 0.15 10.14
C LEU A 414 1.40 1.18 11.28
N THR A 415 1.04 0.77 12.50
CA THR A 415 1.12 1.66 13.67
C THR A 415 2.55 2.13 13.95
N SER A 416 3.57 1.27 13.78
CA SER A 416 4.98 1.66 13.95
C SER A 416 5.46 2.57 12.83
N VAL A 417 5.09 2.30 11.57
CA VAL A 417 5.40 3.20 10.45
C VAL A 417 4.80 4.58 10.69
N ILE A 418 3.51 4.64 11.06
CA ILE A 418 2.85 5.91 11.39
C ILE A 418 3.60 6.57 12.56
N ALA A 419 3.90 5.87 13.64
CA ALA A 419 4.59 6.45 14.79
C ALA A 419 6.01 6.93 14.47
N SER A 420 6.77 6.20 13.65
CA SER A 420 8.12 6.57 13.25
C SER A 420 8.14 7.81 12.35
N VAL A 421 7.18 7.92 11.43
CA VAL A 421 7.12 9.06 10.50
C VAL A 421 6.46 10.28 11.14
N THR A 422 5.42 10.06 11.94
CA THR A 422 4.62 11.16 12.51
C THR A 422 5.06 11.57 13.91
N GLY A 423 5.89 10.78 14.59
CA GLY A 423 6.28 11.00 15.98
C GLY A 423 5.19 10.66 17.01
N GLN A 424 4.01 10.19 16.60
CA GLN A 424 2.86 9.93 17.48
C GLN A 424 2.18 8.59 17.19
N SER A 425 1.59 7.97 18.20
CA SER A 425 0.83 6.73 17.98
C SER A 425 -0.39 6.99 17.10
N ALA A 426 -0.81 5.97 16.34
CA ALA A 426 -1.99 6.06 15.50
C ALA A 426 -3.25 6.42 16.31
N ARG A 427 -3.43 5.86 17.51
CA ARG A 427 -4.57 6.19 18.38
C ARG A 427 -4.62 7.65 18.80
N ILE A 428 -3.48 8.22 19.19
CA ILE A 428 -3.39 9.64 19.58
C ILE A 428 -3.67 10.52 18.35
N SER A 429 -3.06 10.17 17.22
CA SER A 429 -3.26 10.83 15.93
C SER A 429 -4.73 10.88 15.50
N PHE A 430 -5.47 9.78 15.71
CA PHE A 430 -6.91 9.72 15.44
C PHE A 430 -7.69 10.75 16.28
N TRP A 431 -7.51 10.74 17.59
CA TRP A 431 -8.27 11.63 18.49
C TRP A 431 -7.96 13.10 18.22
N ILE A 432 -6.70 13.45 17.95
CA ILE A 432 -6.32 14.82 17.57
C ILE A 432 -7.05 15.24 16.29
N ALA A 433 -7.01 14.40 15.26
CA ALA A 433 -7.67 14.68 13.99
C ALA A 433 -9.19 14.82 14.17
N ALA A 434 -9.83 13.91 14.90
CA ALA A 434 -11.28 13.93 15.17
C ALA A 434 -11.70 15.17 15.97
N VAL A 435 -10.99 15.48 17.06
CA VAL A 435 -11.27 16.67 17.89
C VAL A 435 -11.05 17.94 17.08
N SER A 436 -10.00 18.02 16.24
CA SER A 436 -9.77 19.19 15.38
C SER A 436 -10.91 19.43 14.39
N LEU A 437 -11.48 18.38 13.80
CA LEU A 437 -12.64 18.46 12.91
C LEU A 437 -13.88 18.99 13.66
N VAL A 438 -14.13 18.50 14.88
CA VAL A 438 -15.25 18.96 15.71
C VAL A 438 -15.07 20.44 16.13
N LEU A 439 -13.88 20.80 16.60
CA LEU A 439 -13.54 22.17 17.01
C LEU A 439 -13.76 23.15 15.86
N VAL A 440 -13.28 22.79 14.67
CA VAL A 440 -13.42 23.60 13.47
C VAL A 440 -14.89 23.86 13.12
N VAL A 441 -15.75 22.84 13.19
CA VAL A 441 -17.20 22.98 12.94
C VAL A 441 -17.88 23.80 14.05
N GLY A 442 -17.50 23.58 15.30
CA GLY A 442 -18.03 24.31 16.46
C GLY A 442 -17.66 25.79 16.42
N VAL A 443 -16.38 26.12 16.23
CA VAL A 443 -15.86 27.48 16.07
C VAL A 443 -16.56 28.18 14.90
N GLN A 444 -16.78 27.48 13.79
CA GLN A 444 -17.49 28.07 12.64
C GLN A 444 -18.95 28.46 12.96
N ARG A 445 -19.62 27.75 13.86
CA ARG A 445 -20.99 28.10 14.30
C ARG A 445 -21.02 29.21 15.35
N LEU A 446 -20.02 29.25 16.22
CA LEU A 446 -19.93 30.19 17.35
C LEU A 446 -19.32 31.54 16.97
N THR A 447 -18.42 31.57 15.99
CA THR A 447 -17.79 32.81 15.54
C THR A 447 -18.56 33.45 14.39
N ARG A 448 -18.90 34.74 14.52
CA ARG A 448 -19.34 35.54 13.36
C ARG A 448 -18.24 35.49 12.29
N PRO A 449 -18.55 35.45 10.98
CA PRO A 449 -17.58 35.29 9.89
C PRO A 449 -16.61 36.48 9.69
N GLY A 450 -16.32 37.26 10.73
CA GLY A 450 -15.84 38.64 10.67
C GLY A 450 -14.37 38.88 10.30
N LYS A 451 -13.58 37.87 9.90
CA LYS A 451 -12.20 38.09 9.39
C LYS A 451 -11.88 37.13 8.24
N LEU A 452 -12.72 37.13 7.21
CA LEU A 452 -12.47 36.38 5.97
C LEU A 452 -11.32 37.05 5.19
N ALA A 453 -10.41 36.22 4.63
CA ALA A 453 -9.47 36.70 3.63
C ALA A 453 -10.14 36.72 2.25
N PHE A 454 -10.23 37.89 1.64
CA PHE A 454 -10.82 38.11 0.32
C PHE A 454 -9.74 38.27 -0.73
N GLN A 455 -10.04 37.86 -1.97
CA GLN A 455 -9.19 38.21 -3.10
C GLN A 455 -9.60 39.60 -3.61
N CYS A 456 -8.64 40.52 -3.66
CA CYS A 456 -8.82 41.85 -4.24
C CYS A 456 -9.36 41.71 -5.68
N ALA A 457 -10.46 42.41 -5.99
CA ALA A 457 -11.10 42.33 -7.30
C ALA A 457 -10.20 42.80 -8.45
N ASN A 458 -9.25 43.70 -8.17
CA ASN A 458 -8.29 44.18 -9.16
C ASN A 458 -7.03 43.30 -9.28
N CYS A 459 -6.24 43.16 -8.22
CA CYS A 459 -4.93 42.50 -8.29
C CYS A 459 -4.94 41.01 -7.92
N GLY A 460 -6.02 40.50 -7.32
CA GLY A 460 -6.12 39.11 -6.86
C GLY A 460 -5.21 38.75 -5.68
N ASP A 461 -4.64 39.74 -4.98
CA ASP A 461 -3.99 39.53 -3.69
C ASP A 461 -5.00 39.26 -2.58
N LEU A 462 -4.61 38.43 -1.61
CA LEU A 462 -5.43 38.19 -0.44
C LEU A 462 -5.33 39.41 0.48
N THR A 463 -6.47 39.88 0.99
CA THR A 463 -6.60 40.96 1.97
C THR A 463 -7.58 40.55 3.05
N CYS A 464 -7.41 41.02 4.28
CA CYS A 464 -8.43 40.87 5.32
C CYS A 464 -9.53 41.93 5.15
N ASP A 465 -10.67 41.71 5.81
CA ASP A 465 -11.82 42.62 5.84
C ASP A 465 -11.44 44.02 6.33
N GLY A 466 -10.59 44.13 7.37
CA GLY A 466 -10.14 45.42 7.91
C GLY A 466 -9.17 46.20 7.02
N CYS A 467 -8.52 45.56 6.04
CA CYS A 467 -7.60 46.22 5.09
C CYS A 467 -8.20 46.32 3.67
N CYS A 468 -9.47 45.95 3.51
CA CYS A 468 -10.18 46.16 2.25
C CYS A 468 -10.90 47.51 2.26
N GLN A 469 -11.03 48.11 1.09
CA GLN A 469 -11.73 49.37 0.87
C GLN A 469 -12.76 49.14 -0.23
N ASP A 470 -13.96 49.73 -0.07
CA ASP A 470 -14.96 49.74 -1.12
C ASP A 470 -14.71 50.93 -2.04
N ALA A 471 -14.20 50.66 -3.24
CA ALA A 471 -14.00 51.66 -4.27
C ALA A 471 -15.05 51.45 -5.36
N ARG A 472 -16.05 52.34 -5.40
CA ARG A 472 -17.11 52.40 -6.43
C ARG A 472 -17.79 51.04 -6.70
N GLY A 473 -18.13 50.29 -5.64
CA GLY A 473 -18.85 49.02 -5.74
C GLY A 473 -17.95 47.80 -5.98
N SER A 474 -16.63 47.95 -5.89
CA SER A 474 -15.65 46.88 -6.00
C SER A 474 -14.71 46.83 -4.80
N VAL A 475 -14.61 45.66 -4.17
CA VAL A 475 -13.75 45.44 -3.01
C VAL A 475 -12.30 45.27 -3.47
N ILE A 476 -11.45 46.25 -3.15
CA ILE A 476 -10.03 46.25 -3.48
C ILE A 476 -9.16 46.32 -2.21
N CYS A 477 -7.91 45.86 -2.30
CA CYS A 477 -6.97 45.98 -1.19
C CYS A 477 -6.51 47.43 -1.02
N GLN A 478 -6.12 47.81 0.19
CA GLN A 478 -5.64 49.15 0.52
C GLN A 478 -4.59 49.68 -0.47
N THR A 479 -3.57 48.89 -0.82
CA THR A 479 -2.55 49.35 -1.79
C THR A 479 -3.06 49.57 -3.22
N CYS A 480 -4.18 48.93 -3.61
CA CYS A 480 -4.84 49.25 -4.88
C CYS A 480 -5.69 50.50 -4.75
N ASN A 481 -6.32 50.70 -3.58
CA ASN A 481 -7.08 51.90 -3.27
C ASN A 481 -6.17 53.13 -3.25
N ASP A 482 -5.04 53.08 -2.53
CA ASP A 482 -4.08 54.18 -2.44
C ASP A 482 -3.54 54.61 -3.81
N ALA A 483 -3.47 53.69 -4.77
CA ALA A 483 -3.04 53.99 -6.14
C ALA A 483 -4.08 54.79 -6.93
N VAL A 484 -5.31 54.89 -6.46
CA VAL A 484 -6.44 55.51 -7.17
C VAL A 484 -7.18 56.58 -6.37
N VAL A 485 -6.90 56.71 -5.08
CA VAL A 485 -7.41 57.79 -4.22
C VAL A 485 -7.06 59.15 -4.85
N GLY A 486 -8.06 59.99 -5.04
CA GLY A 486 -7.90 61.33 -5.65
C GLY A 486 -7.94 61.37 -7.18
N VAL A 487 -8.15 60.24 -7.87
CA VAL A 487 -8.26 60.19 -9.34
C VAL A 487 -9.71 60.31 -9.79
N SER A 488 -10.03 61.33 -10.59
CA SER A 488 -11.38 61.57 -11.12
C SER A 488 -11.63 60.95 -12.50
N SER A 489 -10.59 60.84 -13.35
CA SER A 489 -10.72 60.33 -14.73
C SER A 489 -10.75 58.79 -14.78
N ASP A 490 -11.81 58.24 -15.36
CA ASP A 490 -11.99 56.79 -15.49
C ASP A 490 -10.90 56.11 -16.33
N LYS A 491 -10.37 56.79 -17.36
CA LYS A 491 -9.28 56.25 -18.19
C LYS A 491 -7.97 56.13 -17.40
N VAL A 492 -7.68 57.12 -16.55
CA VAL A 492 -6.47 57.15 -15.73
C VAL A 492 -6.57 56.13 -14.60
N LEU A 493 -7.75 56.04 -13.97
CA LEU A 493 -8.09 55.02 -12.97
C LEU A 493 -7.81 53.61 -13.52
N ASP A 494 -8.37 53.30 -14.69
CA ASP A 494 -8.19 52.01 -15.35
C ASP A 494 -6.72 51.71 -15.67
N ALA A 495 -5.97 52.70 -16.15
CA ALA A 495 -4.55 52.55 -16.44
C ALA A 495 -3.73 52.22 -15.19
N LEU A 496 -3.97 52.94 -14.08
CA LEU A 496 -3.30 52.73 -12.80
C LEU A 496 -3.63 51.37 -12.19
N LEU A 497 -4.90 50.97 -12.20
CA LEU A 497 -5.32 49.66 -11.72
C LEU A 497 -4.73 48.53 -12.57
N ARG A 498 -4.64 48.69 -13.90
CA ARG A 498 -3.99 47.73 -14.81
C ARG A 498 -2.49 47.63 -14.54
N GLN A 499 -1.79 48.76 -14.39
CA GLN A 499 -0.36 48.78 -14.07
C GLN A 499 -0.08 48.11 -12.72
N ARG A 500 -0.91 48.37 -11.71
CA ARG A 500 -0.82 47.71 -10.41
C ARG A 500 -1.04 46.21 -10.52
N ARG A 501 -2.07 45.78 -11.27
CA ARG A 501 -2.36 44.37 -11.53
C ARG A 501 -1.15 43.67 -12.16
N GLN A 502 -0.53 44.28 -13.18
CA GLN A 502 0.66 43.73 -13.84
C GLN A 502 1.87 43.63 -12.91
N SER A 503 2.18 44.69 -12.15
CA SER A 503 3.33 44.69 -11.22
C SER A 503 3.18 43.63 -10.12
N VAL A 504 1.98 43.47 -9.57
CA VAL A 504 1.67 42.42 -8.58
C VAL A 504 1.87 41.03 -9.20
N VAL A 505 1.34 40.79 -10.40
CA VAL A 505 1.52 39.50 -11.11
C VAL A 505 3.01 39.18 -11.33
N ILE A 506 3.82 40.15 -11.76
CA ILE A 506 5.26 39.95 -11.98
C ILE A 506 6.00 39.63 -10.67
N LYS A 507 5.76 40.41 -9.61
CA LYS A 507 6.39 40.20 -8.30
C LYS A 507 6.02 38.84 -7.72
N ARG A 508 4.73 38.49 -7.80
CA ARG A 508 4.17 37.20 -7.35
C ARG A 508 4.74 36.03 -8.16
N ARG A 509 4.93 36.19 -9.47
CA ARG A 509 5.58 35.19 -10.34
C ARG A 509 7.03 34.97 -9.94
N ARG A 510 7.81 36.03 -9.66
CA ARG A 510 9.19 35.90 -9.19
C ARG A 510 9.27 35.20 -7.83
N SER A 511 8.43 35.59 -6.87
CA SER A 511 8.45 35.06 -5.51
C SER A 511 7.99 33.59 -5.40
N THR A 512 7.03 33.15 -6.23
CA THR A 512 6.45 31.79 -6.13
C THR A 512 7.04 30.77 -7.11
N ARG A 513 7.93 31.19 -8.02
CA ARG A 513 8.62 30.27 -8.94
C ARG A 513 9.41 29.20 -8.19
N TRP A 514 10.13 29.58 -7.14
CA TRP A 514 10.96 28.67 -6.36
C TRP A 514 10.13 27.57 -5.67
N LEU A 515 8.89 27.87 -5.26
CA LEU A 515 7.96 26.89 -4.65
C LEU A 515 7.61 25.72 -5.59
N THR A 516 7.63 25.93 -6.92
CA THR A 516 7.35 24.85 -7.89
C THR A 516 8.58 23.99 -8.18
N ILE A 517 9.78 24.55 -7.95
CA ILE A 517 11.04 23.87 -8.20
C ILE A 517 11.25 22.75 -7.17
N TRP A 518 10.85 22.97 -5.92
CA TRP A 518 11.02 21.99 -4.86
C TRP A 518 9.90 20.94 -4.78
N VAL A 519 8.64 21.36 -4.95
CA VAL A 519 7.49 20.45 -4.79
C VAL A 519 6.42 20.76 -5.85
N PRO A 520 6.23 19.88 -6.85
CA PRO A 520 5.11 19.96 -7.78
C PRO A 520 3.76 20.00 -7.04
N GLY A 521 2.86 20.87 -7.49
CA GLY A 521 1.53 21.03 -6.88
C GLY A 521 1.46 22.12 -5.80
N LEU A 522 2.55 22.44 -5.09
CA LEU A 522 2.56 23.44 -4.03
C LEU A 522 2.06 24.81 -4.54
N ARG A 523 2.58 25.24 -5.68
CA ARG A 523 2.13 26.46 -6.36
C ARG A 523 0.63 26.49 -6.66
N HIS A 524 0.01 25.37 -7.01
CA HIS A 524 -1.43 25.32 -7.30
C HIS A 524 -2.27 25.54 -6.04
N ILE A 525 -1.80 25.00 -4.90
CA ILE A 525 -2.40 25.21 -3.58
C ILE A 525 -2.29 26.70 -3.21
N PHE A 526 -1.14 27.33 -3.45
CA PHE A 526 -0.96 28.77 -3.22
C PHE A 526 -1.94 29.66 -4.00
N PHE A 527 -2.36 29.23 -5.20
CA PHE A 527 -3.30 29.98 -6.04
C PHE A 527 -4.77 29.55 -5.91
N GLY A 528 -5.13 28.82 -4.84
CA GLY A 528 -6.52 28.44 -4.56
C GLY A 528 -7.07 27.30 -5.42
N ARG A 529 -6.24 26.63 -6.23
CA ARG A 529 -6.61 25.43 -6.99
C ARG A 529 -6.27 24.16 -6.23
N PHE A 530 -6.86 24.07 -5.06
CA PHE A 530 -6.45 23.12 -4.03
C PHE A 530 -6.53 21.65 -4.48
N ALA A 531 -7.64 21.24 -5.12
CA ALA A 531 -7.80 19.86 -5.59
C ALA A 531 -6.74 19.43 -6.62
N ARG A 532 -6.41 20.31 -7.57
CA ARG A 532 -5.34 20.04 -8.55
C ARG A 532 -3.97 19.98 -7.89
N GLY A 533 -3.72 20.90 -6.95
CA GLY A 533 -2.47 20.92 -6.21
C GLY A 533 -2.25 19.67 -5.36
N PHE A 534 -3.30 19.22 -4.65
CA PHE A 534 -3.28 17.97 -3.88
C PHE A 534 -3.04 16.76 -4.78
N PHE A 535 -3.76 16.63 -5.90
CA PHE A 535 -3.56 15.53 -6.83
C PHE A 535 -2.11 15.46 -7.37
N ILE A 536 -1.56 16.60 -7.80
CA ILE A 536 -0.16 16.66 -8.27
C ILE A 536 0.81 16.30 -7.14
N ALA A 537 0.57 16.78 -5.91
CA ALA A 537 1.39 16.45 -4.75
C ALA A 537 1.32 14.95 -4.43
N THR A 538 0.15 14.31 -4.51
CA THR A 538 -0.01 12.86 -4.30
C THR A 538 0.77 12.05 -5.34
N VAL A 539 0.66 12.39 -6.63
CA VAL A 539 1.41 11.72 -7.69
C VAL A 539 2.92 11.89 -7.49
N PHE A 540 3.36 13.12 -7.19
CA PHE A 540 4.76 13.40 -6.89
C PHE A 540 5.26 12.61 -5.67
N SER A 541 4.51 12.60 -4.55
CA SER A 541 4.87 11.84 -3.35
C SER A 541 4.96 10.34 -3.62
N PHE A 542 4.03 9.77 -4.39
CA PHE A 542 4.09 8.37 -4.80
C PHE A 542 5.34 8.07 -5.66
N SER A 543 5.57 8.86 -6.70
CA SER A 543 6.71 8.66 -7.60
C SER A 543 8.06 8.87 -6.90
N ALA A 544 8.18 9.89 -6.05
CA ALA A 544 9.39 10.14 -5.28
C ALA A 544 9.65 9.01 -4.26
N LEU A 545 8.61 8.52 -3.59
CA LEU A 545 8.72 7.40 -2.66
C LEU A 545 9.18 6.13 -3.38
N MET A 546 8.60 5.82 -4.55
CA MET A 546 8.99 4.65 -5.35
C MET A 546 10.44 4.73 -5.85
N LEU A 547 10.93 5.91 -6.24
CA LEU A 547 12.34 6.12 -6.61
C LEU A 547 13.26 5.90 -5.40
N TRP A 548 12.89 6.45 -4.24
CA TRP A 548 13.67 6.34 -3.02
C TRP A 548 13.81 4.90 -2.57
N THR A 549 12.71 4.13 -2.59
CA THR A 549 12.66 2.77 -2.07
C THR A 549 13.05 1.70 -3.09
N ARG A 550 13.43 2.11 -4.31
CA ARG A 550 13.71 1.21 -5.44
C ARG A 550 12.52 0.30 -5.77
N GLY A 551 11.30 0.79 -5.52
CA GLY A 551 10.03 0.16 -5.87
C GLY A 551 9.33 -0.62 -4.75
N TYR A 552 9.99 -0.95 -3.62
CA TYR A 552 9.35 -1.68 -2.51
C TYR A 552 9.81 -1.18 -1.15
N LEU A 553 8.89 -1.11 -0.19
CA LEU A 553 9.16 -0.68 1.18
C LEU A 553 9.50 -1.84 2.11
N VAL A 554 8.82 -2.98 1.92
CA VAL A 554 9.06 -4.21 2.67
C VAL A 554 9.64 -5.23 1.68
N PRO A 555 10.88 -5.71 1.88
CA PRO A 555 11.50 -6.65 0.98
C PRO A 555 10.76 -8.00 0.99
N ASP A 556 10.69 -8.64 -0.18
CA ASP A 556 10.26 -10.04 -0.28
C ASP A 556 11.44 -10.92 0.09
N TRP A 557 11.34 -11.63 1.22
CA TRP A 557 12.39 -12.54 1.70
C TRP A 557 12.50 -13.83 0.88
N ASN A 558 11.52 -14.11 0.01
CA ASN A 558 11.45 -15.30 -0.83
C ASN A 558 11.73 -15.02 -2.31
N SER A 559 11.66 -13.77 -2.77
CA SER A 559 12.05 -13.43 -4.14
C SER A 559 13.57 -13.37 -4.21
N LEU A 560 14.18 -14.26 -4.99
CA LEU A 560 15.58 -14.08 -5.37
C LEU A 560 15.73 -12.73 -6.06
N SER A 561 16.78 -12.01 -5.71
CA SER A 561 17.11 -10.69 -6.21
C SER A 561 17.15 -10.71 -7.75
N THR A 562 16.02 -10.40 -8.38
CA THR A 562 15.99 -10.13 -9.81
C THR A 562 16.72 -8.80 -10.04
N PRO A 563 17.47 -8.64 -11.15
CA PRO A 563 17.93 -7.33 -11.55
C PRO A 563 16.73 -6.39 -11.62
N THR A 564 16.78 -5.27 -10.90
CA THR A 564 15.64 -4.35 -10.80
C THR A 564 15.24 -3.93 -12.21
N PRO A 565 14.05 -4.33 -12.72
CA PRO A 565 13.69 -4.03 -14.09
C PRO A 565 13.61 -2.51 -14.30
N LEU A 566 14.08 -2.04 -15.47
CA LEU A 566 14.20 -0.61 -15.78
C LEU A 566 12.91 0.18 -15.56
N TRP A 567 11.73 -0.45 -15.71
CA TRP A 567 10.44 0.20 -15.45
C TRP A 567 10.30 0.70 -14.00
N LYS A 568 10.98 0.10 -13.01
CA LYS A 568 11.00 0.57 -11.61
C LYS A 568 11.61 1.95 -11.46
N TRP A 569 12.42 2.37 -12.42
CA TRP A 569 13.03 3.71 -12.45
C TRP A 569 12.31 4.61 -13.46
N ILE A 570 11.96 4.07 -14.63
CA ILE A 570 11.31 4.82 -15.71
C ILE A 570 9.90 5.28 -15.29
N VAL A 571 9.06 4.40 -14.74
CA VAL A 571 7.67 4.76 -14.41
C VAL A 571 7.61 5.82 -13.31
N PRO A 572 8.32 5.69 -12.17
CA PRO A 572 8.39 6.76 -11.18
C PRO A 572 9.09 8.02 -11.71
N GLY A 573 10.14 7.89 -12.51
CA GLY A 573 10.83 9.02 -13.15
C GLY A 573 9.92 9.83 -14.08
N LEU A 574 9.14 9.14 -14.92
CA LEU A 574 8.10 9.74 -15.74
C LEU A 574 7.01 10.40 -14.88
N GLY A 575 6.59 9.76 -13.78
CA GLY A 575 5.64 10.36 -12.84
C GLY A 575 6.13 11.69 -12.25
N VAL A 576 7.40 11.75 -11.84
CA VAL A 576 8.05 13.01 -11.43
C VAL A 576 8.05 14.00 -12.60
N ALA A 577 8.54 13.62 -13.78
CA ALA A 577 8.62 14.50 -14.94
C ALA A 577 7.24 15.07 -15.36
N ILE A 578 6.20 14.22 -15.40
CA ILE A 578 4.82 14.60 -15.70
C ILE A 578 4.27 15.54 -14.63
N SER A 579 4.52 15.27 -13.35
CA SER A 579 4.07 16.16 -12.25
C SER A 579 4.67 17.56 -12.38
N TYR A 580 5.95 17.67 -12.74
CA TYR A 580 6.62 18.94 -13.05
C TYR A 580 6.08 19.59 -14.33
N TRP A 581 5.90 18.82 -15.40
CA TRP A 581 5.39 19.33 -16.67
C TRP A 581 3.99 19.90 -16.53
N VAL A 582 3.07 19.19 -15.86
CA VAL A 582 1.72 19.68 -15.54
C VAL A 582 1.80 20.92 -14.66
N ALA A 583 2.69 20.92 -13.66
CA ALA A 583 2.86 22.07 -12.77
C ALA A 583 3.35 23.33 -13.51
N LEU A 584 4.22 23.16 -14.52
CA LEU A 584 4.79 24.24 -15.33
C LEU A 584 3.84 24.73 -16.44
N THR A 585 3.10 23.84 -17.09
CA THR A 585 2.21 24.18 -18.23
C THR A 585 0.88 24.80 -17.81
N ALA A 586 0.38 24.47 -16.62
CA ALA A 586 -0.82 25.10 -16.03
C ALA A 586 -0.70 26.64 -15.91
N ASN A 587 0.53 27.16 -16.06
CA ASN A 587 0.90 28.56 -16.10
C ASN A 587 0.34 29.33 -17.32
N GLN A 588 0.36 28.75 -18.53
CA GLN A 588 0.05 29.50 -19.76
C GLN A 588 -1.42 29.90 -19.89
N ARG A 589 -2.36 29.05 -19.43
CA ARG A 589 -3.80 29.30 -19.61
C ARG A 589 -4.42 30.20 -18.54
N TYR A 590 -3.76 30.39 -17.39
CA TYR A 590 -4.31 31.15 -16.26
C TYR A 590 -3.99 32.64 -16.34
N GLU A 591 -2.76 32.99 -16.72
CA GLU A 591 -2.32 34.39 -16.82
C GLU A 591 -3.07 35.15 -17.95
N VAL A 592 -3.54 34.44 -18.99
CA VAL A 592 -4.32 35.03 -20.10
C VAL A 592 -5.79 35.31 -19.72
N ARG A 593 -6.36 34.59 -18.73
CA ARG A 593 -7.79 34.73 -18.37
C ARG A 593 -8.04 35.87 -17.38
N ASN A 594 -7.11 36.13 -16.46
CA ASN A 594 -7.22 37.22 -15.46
C ASN A 594 -6.78 38.61 -15.97
N THR A 595 -6.18 38.69 -17.15
CA THR A 595 -5.97 39.98 -17.85
C THR A 595 -7.24 40.46 -18.57
N ARG A 596 -8.28 39.62 -18.71
CA ARG A 596 -9.53 39.94 -19.43
C ARG A 596 -10.77 40.21 -18.56
N ILE A 597 -10.69 40.09 -17.23
CA ILE A 597 -11.83 40.39 -16.35
C ILE A 597 -11.73 41.85 -15.90
N GLY A 598 -12.34 42.74 -16.66
CA GLY A 598 -12.97 43.97 -16.17
C GLY A 598 -14.48 43.73 -16.20
N THR A 599 -15.20 44.28 -15.21
CA THR A 599 -16.64 44.09 -14.91
C THR A 599 -16.99 42.90 -14.01
N SER A 600 -16.73 43.04 -12.71
CA SER A 600 -17.45 42.26 -11.69
C SER A 600 -18.79 42.93 -11.38
N ARG A 601 -19.87 42.13 -11.38
CA ARG A 601 -21.25 42.51 -11.03
C ARG A 601 -21.32 43.36 -9.74
N PRO A 602 -22.14 44.44 -9.72
CA PRO A 602 -22.40 45.19 -8.49
C PRO A 602 -23.09 44.29 -7.45
N ARG A 603 -22.79 44.58 -6.18
CA ARG A 603 -23.45 44.01 -5.01
C ARG A 603 -24.85 44.64 -4.96
N ASN A 604 -25.90 43.93 -5.40
CA ASN A 604 -27.27 44.38 -5.18
C ASN A 604 -27.52 44.45 -3.67
N ASN A 605 -27.40 45.64 -3.11
CA ASN A 605 -27.95 46.05 -1.83
C ASN A 605 -28.70 47.37 -2.09
N GLU A 606 -29.92 47.28 -2.63
CA GLU A 606 -30.91 48.34 -2.41
C GLU A 606 -31.75 47.91 -1.20
N PRO A 607 -31.91 48.76 -0.17
CA PRO A 607 -33.03 48.64 0.74
C PRO A 607 -34.28 49.12 0.01
N GLU A 608 -35.28 48.25 -0.15
CA GLU A 608 -36.64 48.65 -0.51
C GLU A 608 -37.13 49.68 0.51
N SER A 609 -37.04 50.96 0.16
CA SER A 609 -37.68 52.03 0.89
C SER A 609 -39.07 52.29 0.30
N ASN A 610 -40.08 51.98 1.12
CA ASN A 610 -41.43 52.55 1.17
C ASN A 610 -41.93 53.32 -0.07
N LYS A 611 -42.90 52.74 -0.77
CA LYS A 611 -44.11 53.46 -1.20
C LYS A 611 -45.34 52.58 -0.96
N ALA A 612 -45.92 52.72 0.23
CA ALA A 612 -47.33 52.52 0.50
C ALA A 612 -47.95 53.88 0.83
N SER A 613 -49.22 54.04 0.43
CA SER A 613 -50.17 55.15 0.66
C SER A 613 -49.91 56.50 -0.01
N ALA A 614 -50.53 56.73 -1.17
CA ALA A 614 -51.75 57.55 -1.34
C ALA A 614 -52.17 57.52 -2.82
#